data_AF-A0A5K1F159-F1
#
_entry.id   AF-A0A5K1F159-F1
#
_cell.length_a   1.000
_cell.length_b   1.000
_cell.length_c   1.000
_cell.angle_alpha   90.00
_cell.angle_beta   90.00
_cell.angle_gamma   90.00
#
_symmetry.space_group_name_H-M   'P 1'
#
loop_
_entity.id
_entity.type
_entity.pdbx_description
1 polymer ?
#
loop_
_entity_poly.entity_id
_entity_poly.type
_entity_poly.pdbx_seq_one_letter_code
_entity_poly.pdbx_strand_id
1 'polypeptide(L)' 'VLGLIESQDFQGFINDEIFVPDKYIINGDKREISPDYLQWKKSDQLLRGWITGTLSEEVLGLIVGLETSE' A
#
# COMPACT_ATOMS: atom_id res chain seq x y z
N VAL A 1 1.27 1.62 -16.00
CA VAL A 1 1.35 1.24 -14.56
C VAL A 1 2.78 1.32 -14.06
N LEU A 2 3.75 0.62 -14.66
CA LEU A 2 5.15 0.67 -14.23
C LEU A 2 5.74 2.09 -14.21
N GLY A 3 5.61 2.86 -15.31
CA GLY A 3 6.07 4.25 -15.32
C GLY A 3 5.34 5.18 -14.33
N LEU A 4 4.14 4.81 -13.89
CA LEU A 4 3.39 5.54 -12.86
C LEU A 4 3.96 5.24 -11.46
N ILE A 5 4.27 3.97 -11.18
CA ILE A 5 4.93 3.50 -9.96
C ILE A 5 6.30 4.17 -9.79
N GLU A 6 7.11 4.19 -10.85
CA GLU A 6 8.43 4.82 -10.86
C GLU A 6 8.33 6.34 -10.63
N SER A 7 7.38 7.02 -11.29
CA SER A 7 7.21 8.48 -11.16
C SER A 7 6.72 8.96 -9.79
N GLN A 8 6.33 8.04 -8.90
CA GLN A 8 5.75 8.31 -7.58
C GLN A 8 6.56 7.65 -6.46
N ASP A 9 7.74 7.12 -6.78
CA ASP A 9 8.63 6.44 -5.84
C ASP A 9 7.96 5.25 -5.10
N PHE A 10 7.00 4.59 -5.73
CA PHE A 10 6.28 3.43 -5.16
C PHE A 10 6.95 2.09 -5.44
N GLN A 11 8.11 2.09 -6.09
CA GLN A 11 8.84 0.86 -6.40
C GLN A 11 9.15 0.04 -5.14
N GLY A 12 9.40 0.74 -4.04
CA GLY A 12 9.61 0.19 -2.70
C GLY A 12 8.46 -0.68 -2.16
N PHE A 13 7.21 -0.44 -2.61
CA PHE A 13 6.04 -1.23 -2.21
C PHE A 13 5.95 -2.58 -2.91
N ILE A 14 6.71 -2.79 -4.00
CA ILE A 14 6.63 -3.99 -4.85
C ILE A 14 7.83 -4.90 -4.62
N ASN A 15 8.98 -4.33 -4.27
CA ASN A 15 10.23 -5.05 -4.04
C ASN A 15 10.54 -5.28 -2.56
N ASP A 16 9.55 -5.10 -1.68
CA ASP A 16 9.64 -5.25 -0.22
C ASP A 16 10.66 -4.32 0.47
N GLU A 17 11.05 -3.20 -0.15
CA GLU A 17 11.93 -2.22 0.48
C GLU A 17 11.18 -1.25 1.41
N ILE A 18 9.87 -1.05 1.21
CA ILE A 18 9.01 -0.25 2.07
C ILE A 18 8.21 -1.18 2.98
N PHE A 19 8.59 -1.20 4.25
CA PHE A 19 7.91 -1.97 5.29
C PHE A 19 6.72 -1.20 5.87
N VAL A 20 5.73 -1.95 6.39
CA VAL A 20 4.59 -1.40 7.12
C VAL A 20 5.09 -0.74 8.42
N PRO A 21 4.88 0.57 8.63
CA PRO A 21 5.24 1.22 9.87
C PRO A 21 4.34 0.75 11.02
N ASP A 22 4.80 0.91 12.27
CA ASP A 22 3.97 0.64 13.44
C ASP A 22 2.69 1.48 13.41
N LYS A 23 1.55 0.80 13.45
CA LYS A 23 0.24 1.46 13.37
C LYS A 23 -0.02 2.42 14.52
N TYR A 24 0.51 2.12 15.70
CA TYR A 24 0.27 2.88 16.91
C TYR A 24 1.58 3.31 17.56
N ILE A 25 1.64 4.57 17.97
CA ILE A 25 2.71 5.13 18.77
C ILE A 25 2.16 5.54 20.14
N ILE A 26 3.04 5.54 21.14
CA ILE A 26 2.73 6.04 22.49
C ILE A 26 3.24 7.47 22.58
N ASN A 27 2.32 8.41 22.82
CA ASN A 27 2.62 9.82 23.03
C ASN A 27 2.21 10.21 24.46
N GLY A 28 3.17 10.18 25.38
CA GLY A 28 2.88 10.24 26.82
C GLY A 28 2.04 9.03 27.26
N ASP A 29 0.87 9.29 27.85
CA ASP A 29 -0.06 8.24 28.30
C ASP A 29 -1.10 7.82 27.25
N LYS A 30 -1.04 8.40 26.03
CA LYS A 30 -2.03 8.15 24.99
C LYS A 30 -1.47 7.27 23.88
N ARG A 31 -2.31 6.35 23.41
CA ARG A 31 -2.07 5.56 22.20
C ARG A 31 -2.67 6.30 21.00
N GLU A 32 -1.81 6.72 20.08
CA GLU A 32 -2.20 7.48 18.88
C GLU A 32 -1.83 6.69 17.61
N ILE A 33 -2.51 6.96 16.50
CA ILE A 33 -2.16 6.35 15.21
C ILE A 33 -0.91 7.06 14.69
N SER A 34 0.07 6.28 14.24
CA SER A 34 1.31 6.84 13.69
C SER A 34 1.02 7.68 12.42
N PRO A 35 1.53 8.92 12.34
CA PRO A 35 1.50 9.69 11.09
C PRO A 35 2.15 8.94 9.92
N ASP A 36 3.23 8.21 10.18
CA ASP A 36 3.95 7.43 9.16
C ASP A 36 3.09 6.28 8.65
N TYR A 37 2.36 5.60 9.54
CA TYR A 37 1.39 4.57 9.14
C TYR A 37 0.26 5.15 8.29
N LEU A 38 -0.23 6.36 8.62
CA LEU A 38 -1.28 7.01 7.82
C LEU A 38 -0.77 7.40 6.43
N GLN A 39 0.46 7.90 6.32
CA GLN A 39 1.07 8.22 5.03
C GLN A 39 1.30 6.96 4.21
N TRP A 40 1.89 5.92 4.81
CA TRP A 40 2.08 4.62 4.18
C TRP A 40 0.76 4.03 3.67
N LYS A 41 -0.29 4.04 4.50
CA LYS A 41 -1.61 3.49 4.17
C LYS A 41 -2.26 4.21 2.98
N LYS A 42 -2.08 5.52 2.86
CA LYS A 42 -2.59 6.29 1.70
C LYS A 42 -1.91 5.85 0.41
N SER A 43 -0.59 5.68 0.45
CA SER A 43 0.19 5.21 -0.71
C SER A 43 -0.17 3.77 -1.09
N ASP A 44 -0.31 2.88 -0.11
CA ASP A 44 -0.76 1.49 -0.33
C ASP A 44 -2.13 1.45 -1.03
N GLN A 45 -3.12 2.18 -0.50
CA GLN A 45 -4.47 2.22 -1.08
C GLN A 45 -4.48 2.78 -2.50
N LEU A 46 -3.66 3.80 -2.77
CA LEU A 46 -3.54 4.38 -4.11
C LEU A 46 -2.94 3.38 -5.09
N LEU A 47 -1.84 2.72 -4.72
CA LEU A 47 -1.18 1.71 -5.54
C LEU A 47 -2.11 0.53 -5.83
N ARG A 48 -2.84 0.04 -4.81
CA ARG A 48 -3.87 -1.00 -4.96
C ARG A 48 -4.97 -0.59 -5.92
N GLY A 49 -5.45 0.66 -5.84
CA GLY A 49 -6.43 1.21 -6.76
C GLY A 49 -5.90 1.25 -8.20
N TRP A 50 -4.63 1.62 -8.41
CA TRP A 50 -4.02 1.62 -9.73
C TRP A 50 -3.85 0.23 -10.31
N ILE A 51 -3.33 -0.72 -9.53
CA ILE A 51 -3.19 -2.11 -9.97
C ILE A 51 -4.57 -2.65 -10.34
N THR A 52 -5.54 -2.57 -9.42
CA THR A 52 -6.90 -3.06 -9.65
C THR A 52 -7.58 -2.41 -10.87
N GLY A 53 -7.42 -1.09 -11.03
CA GLY A 53 -8.04 -0.34 -12.13
C GLY A 53 -7.36 -0.51 -13.49
N THR A 54 -6.17 -1.12 -13.55
CA THR A 54 -5.45 -1.36 -14.81
C THR A 54 -5.41 -2.82 -15.24
N LEU A 55 -5.86 -3.72 -14.36
CA LEU A 55 -6.07 -5.12 -14.69
C LEU A 55 -7.30 -5.27 -15.58
N SER A 56 -7.22 -6.11 -16.62
CA SER A 56 -8.40 -6.52 -17.37
C SER A 56 -9.32 -7.37 -16.50
N GLU A 57 -10.62 -7.39 -16.78
CA GLU A 57 -11.60 -8.21 -16.02
C GLU A 57 -11.19 -9.70 -15.95
N GLU A 58 -10.56 -10.21 -17.01
CA GLU A 58 -10.01 -11.56 -17.08
C GLU A 58 -8.93 -11.83 -16.01
N VAL A 59 -8.04 -10.87 -15.77
CA VAL A 59 -6.96 -11.00 -14.77
C VAL A 59 -7.44 -10.64 -13.36
N LEU A 60 -8.41 -9.73 -13.24
CA LEU A 60 -9.10 -9.42 -11.98
C LEU A 60 -9.72 -10.67 -11.34
N GLY A 61 -10.33 -11.53 -12.16
CA GLY A 61 -10.88 -12.82 -11.71
C GLY A 61 -9.83 -13.80 -11.17
N LEU A 62 -8.56 -13.65 -11.55
CA LEU A 62 -7.45 -14.47 -11.04
C LEU A 62 -6.87 -13.94 -9.72
N ILE A 63 -7.06 -12.65 -9.44
CA ILE A 63 -6.42 -11.96 -8.30
C ILE A 63 -7.40 -11.75 -7.15
N VAL A 64 -8.71 -11.66 -7.42
CA VAL A 64 -9.75 -11.70 -6.38
C VAL A 64 -9.70 -13.04 -5.65
N GLY A 65 -9.16 -13.02 -4.42
CA GLY A 65 -9.02 -14.21 -3.58
C GLY A 65 -7.57 -14.53 -3.17
N LEU A 66 -6.58 -13.84 -3.74
CA LEU A 66 -5.21 -13.91 -3.25
C LEU A 66 -5.08 -13.06 -1.97
N GLU A 67 -4.42 -13.62 -0.96
CA GLU A 67 -4.07 -12.87 0.25
C GLU A 67 -3.19 -11.68 -0.15
N THR A 68 -3.76 -10.49 -0.03
CA THR A 68 -2.99 -9.25 -0.05
C THR A 68 -2.53 -8.98 1.37
N SER A 69 -1.33 -8.44 1.53
CA SER A 69 -0.82 -7.99 2.83
C SER A 69 -1.86 -7.09 3.55
N GLU A 70 -2.20 -7.43 4.80
CA GLU A 70 -3.20 -6.74 5.66
C GLU A 70 -2.59 -5.64 6.54
#